data_AF-A0A6G6K9Z4-F1
#
_entry.id   AF-A0A6G6K9Z4-F1
#
_cell.length_a   1.000
_cell.length_b   1.000
_cell.length_c   1.000
_cell.angle_alpha   90.00
_cell.angle_beta   90.00
_cell.angle_gamma   90.00
#
_symmetry.space_group_name_H-M   'P 1'
#
loop_
_entity.id
_entity.type
_entity.pdbx_description
1 polymer ?
#
loop_
_entity_poly.entity_id
_entity_poly.type
_entity_poly.pdbx_seq_one_letter_code
_entity_poly.pdbx_strand_id
1 'polypeptide(L)'
;MKRIKAVGVSAVLESTVVFKIWVMNKATRSGRWPVIGHIPLSDELLKPVAFAKQDVISKAFCIHVGGKEVPASIEECRNLECAAVWSAEHVEDRLQDHFEGQPNKRVESMRIG
;
A
#
# COMPACT_ATOMS: atom_id res chain seq x y z
N MET A 1 27.64 -12.88 2.40
CA MET A 1 26.21 -13.24 2.49
C MET A 1 25.71 -12.85 3.88
N LYS A 2 25.09 -11.66 4.05
CA LYS A 2 24.58 -11.23 5.36
C LYS A 2 23.38 -12.12 5.71
N ARG A 3 23.48 -12.91 6.78
CA ARG A 3 22.34 -13.62 7.37
C ARG A 3 21.38 -12.56 7.92
N ILE A 4 20.25 -12.36 7.26
CA ILE A 4 19.12 -11.66 7.87
C ILE A 4 18.66 -12.56 9.02
N LYS A 5 18.73 -12.07 10.27
CA LYS A 5 18.14 -12.80 11.40
C LYS A 5 16.67 -13.05 11.07
N ALA A 6 16.21 -14.28 11.24
CA ALA A 6 14.80 -14.61 11.06
C ALA A 6 13.97 -13.72 12.02
N VAL A 7 13.24 -12.77 11.46
CA VAL A 7 12.28 -11.95 12.21
C VAL A 7 11.07 -12.84 12.48
N GLY A 8 10.78 -13.09 13.75
CA GLY A 8 9.60 -13.84 14.15
C GLY A 8 8.32 -13.02 13.95
N VAL A 9 7.18 -13.70 13.84
CA VAL A 9 5.89 -13.03 13.59
C VAL A 9 5.54 -12.01 14.68
N SER A 10 5.88 -12.27 15.94
CA SER A 10 5.63 -11.35 17.06
C SER A 10 6.26 -9.97 16.85
N ALA A 11 7.49 -9.93 16.32
CA ALA A 11 8.18 -8.67 16.03
C ALA A 11 7.46 -7.86 14.92
N VAL A 12 6.81 -8.53 13.96
CA VAL A 12 5.99 -7.87 12.94
C VAL A 12 4.71 -7.30 13.55
N LEU A 13 4.08 -8.01 14.50
CA LEU A 13 2.87 -7.53 15.19
C LEU A 13 3.13 -6.33 16.11
N GLU A 14 4.32 -6.24 16.68
CA GLU A 14 4.76 -5.11 17.51
C GLU A 14 5.20 -3.89 16.70
N SER A 15 5.34 -4.03 15.38
CA SER A 15 5.79 -2.95 14.50
C SER A 15 4.65 -2.00 14.14
N THR A 16 4.97 -0.71 14.03
CA THR A 16 4.02 0.30 13.52
C THR A 16 3.74 0.08 12.04
N VAL A 17 2.47 0.07 11.67
CA VAL A 17 2.05 0.01 10.26
C VAL A 17 2.33 1.35 9.59
N VAL A 18 3.22 1.34 8.61
CA VAL A 18 3.58 2.55 7.85
C VAL A 18 2.50 2.94 6.83
N PHE A 19 1.96 1.95 6.10
CA PHE A 19 0.87 2.13 5.14
C PHE A 19 0.13 0.81 4.88
N LYS A 20 -1.09 0.90 4.35
CA LYS A 20 -1.93 -0.23 3.89
C LYS A 20 -2.21 -0.05 2.40
N ILE A 21 -1.82 -1.01 1.56
CA ILE A 21 -1.92 -0.94 0.09
C ILE A 21 -2.27 -2.30 -0.51
N TRP A 22 -2.67 -2.33 -1.79
CA TRP A 22 -2.78 -3.56 -2.56
C TRP A 22 -1.45 -3.96 -3.20
N VAL A 23 -1.17 -5.25 -3.16
CA VAL A 23 0.03 -5.83 -3.78
C VAL A 23 -0.37 -6.90 -4.79
N MET A 24 0.44 -7.05 -5.84
CA MET A 24 0.28 -8.13 -6.80
C MET A 24 0.42 -9.47 -6.08
N ASN A 25 -0.38 -10.47 -6.48
CA ASN A 25 -0.31 -11.83 -5.93
C ASN A 25 1.11 -12.45 -6.08
N LYS A 26 1.88 -12.03 -7.08
CA LYS A 26 3.28 -12.44 -7.26
C LYS A 26 4.17 -12.05 -6.07
N ALA A 27 3.86 -10.98 -5.34
CA ALA A 27 4.64 -10.53 -4.20
C ALA A 27 4.71 -11.60 -3.10
N THR A 28 3.58 -12.26 -2.80
CA THR A 28 3.51 -13.31 -1.78
C THR A 28 3.75 -14.72 -2.32
N ARG A 29 3.54 -14.96 -3.63
CA ARG A 29 3.67 -16.29 -4.23
C ARG A 29 5.03 -16.60 -4.86
N SER A 30 5.83 -15.60 -5.17
CA SER A 30 7.14 -15.81 -5.83
C SER A 30 8.25 -16.31 -4.90
N GLY A 31 8.02 -16.33 -3.59
CA GLY A 31 9.05 -16.60 -2.58
C GLY A 31 9.95 -15.40 -2.26
N ARG A 32 9.79 -14.26 -2.93
CA ARG A 32 10.52 -13.01 -2.61
C ARG A 32 10.25 -12.56 -1.17
N TRP A 33 8.99 -12.60 -0.76
CA TRP A 33 8.60 -12.42 0.64
C TRP A 33 8.35 -13.78 1.28
N PRO A 34 9.27 -14.28 2.12
CA PRO A 34 9.05 -15.54 2.81
C PRO A 34 7.88 -15.42 3.78
N VAL A 35 6.97 -16.39 3.74
CA VAL A 35 5.88 -16.47 4.71
C VAL A 35 6.45 -16.94 6.04
N ILE A 36 6.39 -16.09 7.06
CA ILE A 36 6.90 -16.37 8.41
C ILE A 36 5.82 -16.87 9.38
N GLY A 37 4.54 -16.82 8.99
CA GLY A 37 3.41 -17.35 9.75
C GLY A 37 2.04 -16.83 9.27
N HIS A 38 0.97 -17.26 9.94
CA HIS A 38 -0.41 -16.86 9.69
C HIS A 38 -1.08 -16.46 11.01
N ILE A 39 -1.68 -15.27 11.05
CA ILE A 39 -2.38 -14.73 12.23
C ILE A 39 -3.65 -14.02 11.76
N PRO A 40 -4.76 -14.11 12.50
CA PRO A 40 -5.95 -13.28 12.26
C PRO A 40 -5.62 -11.78 12.31
N LEU A 41 -6.20 -11.00 11.41
CA LEU A 41 -6.08 -9.53 11.45
C LEU A 41 -6.92 -8.95 12.59
N SER A 42 -6.43 -7.90 13.23
CA SER A 42 -7.22 -7.10 14.17
C SER A 42 -8.28 -6.26 13.45
N ASP A 43 -9.30 -5.80 14.17
CA ASP A 43 -10.36 -4.94 13.62
C ASP A 43 -9.79 -3.67 12.96
N GLU A 44 -8.71 -3.11 13.51
CA GLU A 44 -8.04 -1.93 12.95
C GLU A 44 -7.40 -2.22 11.58
N LEU A 45 -6.75 -3.39 11.45
CA LEU A 45 -6.16 -3.82 10.18
C LEU A 45 -7.23 -4.15 9.14
N LEU A 46 -8.41 -4.60 9.58
CA LEU A 46 -9.56 -4.88 8.73
C LEU A 46 -10.29 -3.62 8.23
N LYS A 47 -10.11 -2.46 8.88
CA LYS A 47 -10.74 -1.21 8.43
C LYS A 47 -10.33 -0.88 6.98
N PRO A 48 -11.29 -0.58 6.10
CA PRO A 48 -10.99 -0.24 4.71
C PRO A 48 -10.19 1.07 4.63
N VAL A 49 -9.37 1.17 3.60
CA VAL A 49 -8.65 2.39 3.24
C VAL A 49 -9.30 2.97 1.99
N ALA A 50 -9.47 4.30 1.99
CA ALA A 50 -9.97 5.03 0.85
C ALA A 50 -8.79 5.41 -0.08
N PHE A 51 -8.96 5.16 -1.37
CA PHE A 51 -8.03 5.55 -2.42
C PHE A 51 -8.77 6.40 -3.45
N ALA A 52 -8.08 7.35 -4.07
CA ALA A 52 -8.64 8.12 -5.16
C ALA A 52 -8.30 7.51 -6.51
N LYS A 53 -9.16 7.74 -7.51
CA LYS A 53 -8.96 7.30 -8.89
C LYS A 53 -9.47 8.38 -9.81
N GLN A 54 -8.74 8.60 -10.90
CA GLN A 54 -9.17 9.45 -12.00
C GLN A 54 -9.25 8.61 -13.27
N ASP A 55 -10.39 8.64 -13.92
CA ASP A 55 -10.55 8.02 -15.23
C ASP A 55 -9.79 8.81 -16.30
N VAL A 56 -8.92 8.12 -17.05
CA VAL A 56 -8.01 8.80 -17.99
C VAL A 56 -8.74 9.39 -19.21
N ILE A 57 -9.94 8.89 -19.54
CA ILE A 57 -10.72 9.27 -20.71
C ILE A 57 -11.69 10.41 -20.36
N SER A 58 -12.60 10.15 -19.42
CA SER A 58 -13.67 11.06 -18.99
C SER A 58 -13.19 12.13 -18.01
N LYS A 59 -12.01 11.94 -17.40
CA LYS A 59 -11.48 12.77 -16.30
C LYS A 59 -12.33 12.77 -15.04
N ALA A 60 -13.32 11.88 -14.93
CA ALA A 60 -14.13 11.72 -13.73
C ALA A 60 -13.29 11.20 -12.56
N PHE A 61 -13.62 11.68 -11.36
CA PHE A 61 -12.98 11.25 -10.12
C PHE A 61 -13.89 10.32 -9.32
N CYS A 62 -13.30 9.33 -8.68
CA CYS A 62 -13.99 8.49 -7.71
C CYS A 62 -13.09 8.11 -6.54
N ILE A 63 -13.71 7.78 -5.41
CA ILE A 63 -13.07 7.21 -4.25
C ILE A 63 -13.38 5.71 -4.23
N HIS A 64 -12.33 4.89 -4.17
CA HIS A 64 -12.42 3.47 -3.92
C HIS A 64 -12.27 3.18 -2.43
N VAL A 65 -13.29 2.59 -1.80
CA VAL A 65 -13.25 2.20 -0.38
C VAL A 65 -14.04 0.91 -0.17
N GLY A 66 -13.43 -0.07 0.51
CA GLY A 66 -14.10 -1.34 0.85
C GLY A 66 -14.66 -2.09 -0.36
N GLY A 67 -13.98 -2.04 -1.52
CA GLY A 67 -14.42 -2.71 -2.74
C GLY A 67 -15.49 -1.98 -3.54
N LYS A 68 -15.84 -0.74 -3.18
CA LYS A 68 -16.82 0.10 -3.87
C LYS A 68 -16.15 1.34 -4.44
N GLU A 69 -16.61 1.79 -5.60
CA GLU A 69 -16.24 3.09 -6.18
C GLU A 69 -17.43 4.06 -6.03
N VAL A 70 -17.16 5.25 -5.49
CA VAL A 70 -18.15 6.32 -5.28
C VAL A 70 -17.68 7.55 -6.05
N PRO A 71 -18.53 8.20 -6.88
CA PRO A 71 -18.18 9.46 -7.52
C PRO A 71 -17.72 10.50 -6.49
N ALA A 72 -16.69 11.28 -6.83
CA ALA A 72 -16.09 12.25 -5.92
C ALA A 72 -15.64 13.51 -6.67
N SER A 73 -15.39 14.60 -5.94
CA SER A 73 -14.74 15.79 -6.46
C SER A 73 -13.21 15.66 -6.42
N ILE A 74 -12.50 16.55 -7.12
CA ILE A 74 -11.03 16.62 -7.04
C ILE A 74 -10.58 16.99 -5.63
N GLU A 75 -11.30 17.87 -4.93
CA GLU A 75 -11.00 18.28 -3.55
C GLU A 75 -11.08 17.09 -2.58
N GLU A 76 -12.07 16.22 -2.74
CA GLU A 76 -12.22 15.00 -1.95
C GLU A 76 -11.09 13.99 -2.25
N CYS A 77 -10.56 13.98 -3.47
CA CYS A 77 -9.49 13.07 -3.89
C CYS A 77 -8.07 13.54 -3.51
N ARG A 78 -7.81 14.84 -3.39
CA ARG A 78 -6.44 15.42 -3.25
C ARG A 78 -5.62 14.88 -2.07
N ASN A 79 -6.29 14.47 -0.99
CA ASN A 79 -5.64 13.97 0.22
C ASN A 79 -5.58 12.44 0.30
N LEU A 80 -6.05 11.73 -0.73
CA LEU A 80 -6.04 10.29 -0.80
C LEU A 80 -4.92 9.79 -1.71
N GLU A 81 -4.35 8.63 -1.37
CA GLU A 81 -3.43 7.94 -2.26
C GLU A 81 -4.18 7.40 -3.49
N CYS A 82 -3.52 7.33 -4.64
CA CYS A 82 -4.08 6.75 -5.85
C CYS A 82 -4.35 5.24 -5.71
N ALA A 83 -5.47 4.79 -6.25
CA ALA A 83 -5.87 3.39 -6.32
C ALA A 83 -4.92 2.61 -7.26
N ALA A 84 -3.89 1.99 -6.70
CA ALA A 84 -2.86 1.26 -7.44
C ALA A 84 -2.53 -0.11 -6.80
N VAL A 85 -2.13 -1.07 -7.64
CA VAL A 85 -1.63 -2.38 -7.21
C VAL A 85 -0.11 -2.41 -7.39
N TRP A 86 0.61 -2.66 -6.30
CA TRP A 86 2.06 -2.53 -6.24
C TRP A 86 2.79 -3.87 -6.45
N SER A 87 3.95 -3.84 -7.10
CA SER A 87 4.88 -4.98 -7.11
C SER A 87 5.70 -5.01 -5.81
N ALA A 88 6.29 -6.15 -5.49
CA ALA A 88 7.09 -6.30 -4.27
C ALA A 88 8.28 -5.33 -4.23
N GLU A 89 8.97 -5.18 -5.35
CA GLU A 89 10.10 -4.25 -5.51
C GLU A 89 9.69 -2.81 -5.19
N HIS A 90 8.53 -2.37 -5.68
CA HIS A 90 8.07 -1.00 -5.44
C HIS A 90 7.68 -0.77 -3.98
N VAL A 91 7.19 -1.80 -3.27
CA VAL A 91 6.91 -1.72 -1.84
C VAL A 91 8.19 -1.63 -1.03
N GLU A 92 9.20 -2.43 -1.38
CA GLU A 92 10.52 -2.38 -0.74
C GLU A 92 11.20 -1.02 -0.94
N ASP A 93 11.20 -0.49 -2.17
CA ASP A 93 11.68 0.87 -2.47
C ASP A 93 10.97 1.91 -1.58
N ARG A 94 9.64 1.83 -1.48
CA ARG A 94 8.84 2.78 -0.70
C ARG A 94 9.09 2.68 0.81
N LEU A 95 9.30 1.47 1.34
CA LEU A 95 9.70 1.29 2.74
C LEU A 95 11.09 1.88 2.99
N GLN A 96 12.04 1.65 2.08
CA GLN A 96 13.38 2.23 2.19
C GLN A 96 13.32 3.76 2.20
N ASP A 97 12.62 4.37 1.23
CA ASP A 97 12.45 5.83 1.17
C ASP A 97 11.82 6.37 2.46
N HIS A 98 10.81 5.68 3.02
CA HIS A 98 10.19 6.07 4.28
C HIS A 98 11.19 6.10 5.46
N PHE A 99 11.99 5.04 5.62
CA PHE A 99 12.99 4.97 6.69
C PHE A 99 14.17 5.92 6.49
N GLU A 100 14.43 6.35 5.25
CA GLU A 100 15.43 7.38 4.91
C GLU A 100 14.87 8.81 4.95
N GLY A 101 13.58 8.97 5.23
CA GLY A 101 12.92 10.28 5.24
C GLY A 101 12.84 10.94 3.85
N GLN A 102 12.86 10.14 2.78
CA GLN A 102 12.81 10.60 1.39
C GLN A 102 11.41 10.44 0.80
N PRO A 103 10.98 11.33 -0.12
CA PRO A 103 9.75 11.15 -0.86
C PRO A 103 9.87 10.00 -1.87
N ASN A 104 8.89 9.10 -1.89
CA ASN A 104 8.86 8.01 -2.86
C ASN A 104 8.37 8.50 -4.24
N LYS A 105 9.23 8.36 -5.25
CA LYS A 105 8.95 8.86 -6.62
C LYS A 105 7.66 8.31 -7.23
N ARG A 106 7.30 7.05 -6.97
CA ARG A 106 6.09 6.43 -7.54
C ARG A 106 4.84 7.00 -6.88
N VAL A 107 4.83 7.11 -5.55
CA VAL A 107 3.72 7.75 -4.82
C VAL A 107 3.50 9.15 -5.37
N GLU A 108 4.56 9.96 -5.47
CA GLU A 108 4.48 11.33 -5.97
C GLU A 108 3.99 11.40 -7.41
N SER A 109 4.47 10.52 -8.30
CA SER A 109 4.03 10.49 -9.71
C SER A 109 2.55 10.14 -9.90
N MET A 110 1.91 9.54 -8.90
CA MET A 110 0.51 9.12 -8.95
C MET A 110 -0.43 10.04 -8.19
N ARG A 111 0.07 11.12 -7.56
CA ARG A 111 -0.79 12.05 -6.83
C ARG A 111 -1.78 12.71 -7.79
N ILE A 112 -3.03 12.77 -7.35
CA ILE A 112 -4.08 13.49 -8.08
C ILE A 112 -3.95 14.97 -7.73
N GLY A 113 -3.48 15.76 -8.69
CA GLY A 113 -3.21 17.19 -8.57
C GLY A 113 -3.31 17.88 -9.92
#